data_AF-A0A4W3JLZ7-F1
#
_entry.id   AF-A0A4W3JLZ7-F1
#
_cell.length_a   1.000
_cell.length_b   1.000
_cell.length_c   1.000
_cell.angle_alpha   90.00
_cell.angle_beta   90.00
_cell.angle_gamma   90.00
#
_symmetry.space_group_name_H-M   'P 1'
#
loop_
_entity.id
_entity.type
_entity.pdbx_description
1 polymer ?
#
loop_
_entity_poly.entity_id
_entity_poly.type
_entity_poly.pdbx_seq_one_letter_code
_entity_poly.pdbx_strand_id
1 'polypeptide(L)'
;MALLKSGWMWRQSFVLRRWRKNWFDLWMDGSLVYYQDEDRRNMEDKIHLKVHCTYISIGFECTDGTLPQECSRECMLLIHLRDGSKLRLCADSADDAL
;
A
#
# COMPACT_ATOMS: atom_id res chain seq x y z
N MET A 1 13.02 12.23 -12.38
CA MET A 1 12.75 10.97 -11.66
C MET A 1 11.81 10.13 -12.52
N ALA A 2 12.09 8.84 -12.69
CA ALA A 2 11.26 7.96 -13.51
C ALA A 2 10.24 7.22 -12.62
N LEU A 3 8.99 7.21 -13.07
CA LEU A 3 7.89 6.48 -12.46
C LEU A 3 7.97 5.01 -12.88
N LEU A 4 7.84 4.09 -11.94
CA LEU A 4 7.93 2.64 -12.19
C LEU A 4 6.55 2.01 -12.35
N LYS A 5 5.64 2.27 -11.41
CA LYS A 5 4.27 1.74 -11.42
C LYS A 5 3.35 2.75 -10.74
N SER A 6 2.12 2.83 -11.22
CA SER A 6 1.05 3.59 -10.58
C SER A 6 -0.25 2.83 -10.62
N GLY A 7 -1.14 3.12 -9.68
CA GLY A 7 -2.47 2.54 -9.69
C GLY A 7 -3.24 2.79 -8.41
N TRP A 8 -4.51 2.42 -8.46
CA TRP A 8 -5.38 2.44 -7.30
C TRP A 8 -5.09 1.24 -6.41
N MET A 9 -4.99 1.48 -5.11
CA MET A 9 -5.01 0.41 -4.10
C MET A 9 -5.83 0.86 -2.89
N TRP A 10 -6.43 -0.09 -2.21
CA TRP A 10 -7.03 0.13 -0.91
C TRP A 10 -5.94 0.22 0.14
N ARG A 11 -6.05 1.18 1.04
CA ARG A 11 -5.15 1.39 2.17
C ARG A 11 -5.95 1.45 3.45
N GLN A 12 -5.47 0.79 4.49
CA GLN A 12 -6.05 0.92 5.82
C GLN A 12 -5.46 2.13 6.54
N SER A 13 -6.31 3.08 6.95
CA SER A 13 -5.89 4.24 7.73
C SER A 13 -5.34 3.80 9.09
N PHE A 14 -4.24 4.40 9.55
CA PHE A 14 -3.61 4.02 10.81
C PHE A 14 -4.52 4.27 12.04
N VAL A 15 -5.16 5.44 12.11
CA VAL A 15 -5.95 5.86 13.28
C VAL A 15 -7.33 5.19 13.33
N LEU A 16 -8.12 5.31 12.26
CA LEU A 16 -9.51 4.86 12.24
C LEU A 16 -9.68 3.41 11.76
N ARG A 17 -8.60 2.75 11.30
CA ARG A 17 -8.61 1.39 10.72
C ARG A 17 -9.63 1.20 9.58
N ARG A 18 -10.00 2.28 8.89
CA ARG A 18 -10.89 2.26 7.73
C ARG A 18 -10.09 2.05 6.46
N TRP A 19 -10.64 1.26 5.54
CA TRP A 19 -10.09 1.12 4.19
C TRP A 19 -10.51 2.31 3.34
N ARG A 20 -9.56 2.88 2.60
CA ARG A 20 -9.76 3.98 1.66
C ARG A 20 -9.05 3.65 0.34
N LYS A 21 -9.68 3.98 -0.78
CA LYS A 21 -9.04 3.86 -2.09
C LYS A 21 -8.13 5.07 -2.28
N ASN A 22 -6.85 4.83 -2.54
CA ASN A 22 -5.84 5.86 -2.76
C ASN A 22 -5.09 5.57 -4.07
N TRP A 23 -4.61 6.62 -4.73
CA TRP A 23 -3.73 6.48 -5.89
C TRP A 23 -2.28 6.37 -5.41
N PHE A 24 -1.55 5.37 -5.87
CA PHE A 24 -0.15 5.14 -5.52
C PHE A 24 0.75 5.36 -6.72
N ASP A 25 1.91 5.96 -6.46
CA ASP A 25 3.03 6.05 -7.40
C ASP A 25 4.27 5.44 -6.74
N LEU A 26 4.84 4.43 -7.39
CA LEU A 26 6.15 3.87 -7.05
C LEU A 26 7.21 4.44 -7.99
N TRP A 27 8.20 5.09 -7.41
CA TRP A 27 9.28 5.76 -8.13
C TRP A 27 10.56 4.92 -8.15
N MET A 28 11.39 5.09 -9.18
CA MET A 28 12.66 4.36 -9.35
C MET A 28 13.68 4.60 -8.21
N ASP A 29 13.57 5.74 -7.52
CA ASP A 29 14.39 6.03 -6.34
C ASP A 29 14.00 5.16 -5.13
N GLY A 30 12.87 4.46 -5.18
CA GLY A 30 12.32 3.64 -4.10
C GLY A 30 11.30 4.39 -3.24
N SER A 31 10.88 5.59 -3.64
CA SER A 31 9.78 6.31 -2.99
C SER A 31 8.44 5.70 -3.40
N LEU A 32 7.63 5.31 -2.42
CA LEU A 32 6.22 4.99 -2.59
C LEU A 32 5.42 6.18 -2.07
N VAL A 33 4.72 6.88 -2.97
CA VAL A 33 3.90 8.05 -2.64
C VAL A 33 2.44 7.68 -2.85
N TYR A 34 1.55 8.12 -1.96
CA TYR A 34 0.12 7.95 -2.18
C TYR A 34 -0.66 9.23 -1.97
N TYR A 35 -1.71 9.36 -2.76
CA TYR A 35 -2.52 10.55 -2.92
C TYR A 35 -3.99 10.19 -2.66
N GLN A 36 -4.79 11.23 -2.42
CA GLN A 36 -6.24 11.07 -2.34
C GLN A 36 -6.81 10.47 -3.64
N ASP A 37 -6.28 10.90 -4.79
CA ASP A 37 -6.74 10.53 -6.12
C ASP A 37 -5.64 10.63 -7.20
N GLU A 38 -5.98 10.23 -8.42
CA GLU A 38 -5.07 10.18 -9.59
C GLU A 38 -4.63 11.56 -10.10
N ASP A 39 -5.29 12.64 -9.68
CA ASP A 39 -4.88 14.02 -9.99
C ASP A 39 -3.59 14.42 -9.24
N ARG A 40 -3.17 13.62 -8.24
CA ARG A 40 -1.92 13.81 -7.47
C ARG A 40 -1.82 15.17 -6.76
N ARG A 41 -2.93 15.86 -6.56
CA ARG A 41 -2.98 17.20 -5.93
C ARG A 41 -2.81 17.13 -4.42
N ASN A 42 -3.43 16.12 -3.80
CA ASN A 42 -3.45 15.94 -2.36
C ASN A 42 -2.60 14.71 -2.00
N MET A 43 -1.31 14.93 -1.77
CA MET A 43 -0.41 13.90 -1.25
C MET A 43 -0.80 13.58 0.19
N GLU A 44 -1.09 12.31 0.47
CA GLU A 44 -1.33 11.87 1.84
C GLU A 44 -0.02 11.56 2.56
N ASP A 45 0.91 10.85 1.91
CA ASP A 45 2.21 10.50 2.50
C ASP A 45 3.23 10.00 1.47
N LYS A 46 4.49 9.88 1.90
CA LYS A 46 5.61 9.35 1.12
C LYS A 46 6.49 8.45 1.99
N ILE A 47 6.70 7.22 1.53
CA ILE A 47 7.54 6.22 2.21
C ILE A 47 8.74 5.89 1.34
N HIS A 48 9.95 6.06 1.87
CA HIS A 48 11.18 5.60 1.20
C HIS A 48 11.40 4.10 1.45
N LEU A 49 10.87 3.24 0.58
CA LEU A 49 10.89 1.79 0.78
C LEU A 49 12.31 1.23 0.91
N LYS A 50 13.29 1.71 0.13
CA LYS A 50 14.69 1.25 0.23
C LYS A 50 15.32 1.46 1.62
N VAL A 51 14.82 2.42 2.39
CA VAL A 51 15.34 2.76 3.72
C VAL A 51 14.47 2.11 4.80
N HIS A 52 13.15 2.23 4.67
CA HIS A 52 12.21 1.89 5.73
C HIS A 52 11.61 0.50 5.61
N CYS A 53 11.46 -0.09 4.41
CA CYS A 53 10.89 -1.42 4.26
C CYS A 53 11.87 -2.49 4.78
N THR A 54 11.37 -3.38 5.64
CA THR A 54 12.13 -4.53 6.13
C THR A 54 11.63 -5.84 5.55
N TYR A 55 10.31 -5.96 5.33
CA TYR A 55 9.69 -7.19 4.84
C TYR A 55 8.35 -6.86 4.17
N ILE A 56 7.96 -7.65 3.19
CA ILE A 56 6.67 -7.55 2.50
C ILE A 56 5.99 -8.92 2.62
N SER A 57 4.74 -8.93 3.08
CA SER A 57 3.88 -10.12 3.13
C SER A 57 2.76 -9.96 2.10
N ILE A 58 2.45 -11.03 1.38
CA ILE A 58 1.39 -11.03 0.36
C ILE A 58 0.39 -12.13 0.68
N GLY A 59 -0.88 -11.89 0.37
CA GLY A 59 -1.88 -12.95 0.39
C GLY A 59 -2.08 -13.56 1.77
N PHE A 60 -2.00 -14.89 1.85
CA PHE A 60 -2.17 -15.65 3.09
C PHE A 60 -1.04 -15.46 4.12
N GLU A 61 0.11 -14.91 3.73
CA GLU A 61 1.16 -14.52 4.67
C GLU A 61 0.74 -13.33 5.55
N CYS A 62 -0.33 -12.62 5.15
CA CYS A 62 -0.94 -11.56 5.93
C CYS A 62 -1.73 -12.14 7.11
N THR A 63 -1.03 -12.40 8.22
CA THR A 63 -1.61 -12.98 9.45
C THR A 63 -2.47 -11.99 10.25
N ASP A 64 -2.31 -10.68 10.04
CA ASP A 64 -2.93 -9.61 10.85
C ASP A 64 -3.68 -8.54 10.01
N GLY A 65 -5.01 -8.49 10.11
CA GLY A 65 -5.79 -7.34 9.64
C GLY A 65 -7.24 -7.66 9.32
N THR A 66 -8.12 -6.66 9.47
CA THR A 66 -9.46 -6.69 8.90
C THR A 66 -9.37 -6.51 7.39
N LEU A 67 -10.03 -7.37 6.62
CA LEU A 67 -10.12 -7.23 5.17
C LEU A 67 -11.09 -6.09 4.82
N PRO A 68 -10.88 -5.38 3.69
CA PRO A 68 -11.95 -4.62 3.05
C PRO A 68 -13.11 -5.58 2.73
N GLN A 69 -14.35 -5.10 2.79
CA GLN A 69 -15.56 -5.93 2.68
C GLN A 69 -15.64 -6.73 1.36
N GLU A 70 -14.96 -6.25 0.31
CA GLU A 70 -14.96 -6.85 -1.03
C GLU A 70 -13.60 -7.46 -1.44
N CYS A 71 -12.60 -7.47 -0.55
CA CYS A 71 -11.25 -7.94 -0.87
C CYS A 71 -11.00 -9.36 -0.37
N SER A 72 -10.57 -10.25 -1.27
CA SER A 72 -10.00 -11.55 -0.89
C SER A 72 -8.70 -11.35 -0.13
N ARG A 73 -8.35 -12.32 0.73
CA ARG A 73 -7.05 -12.31 1.42
C ARG A 73 -5.88 -12.38 0.45
N GLU A 74 -6.06 -13.01 -0.71
CA GLU A 74 -5.04 -13.11 -1.76
C GLU A 74 -4.62 -11.75 -2.34
N CYS A 75 -5.52 -10.75 -2.30
CA CYS A 75 -5.24 -9.40 -2.78
C CYS A 75 -4.53 -8.52 -1.74
N MET A 76 -4.27 -9.04 -0.52
CA MET A 76 -3.64 -8.27 0.55
C MET A 76 -2.13 -8.14 0.37
N LEU A 77 -1.62 -6.96 0.71
CA LEU A 77 -0.21 -6.64 0.75
C LEU A 77 0.10 -5.91 2.07
N LEU A 78 1.12 -6.36 2.78
CA LEU A 78 1.56 -5.82 4.05
C LEU A 78 3.03 -5.43 3.96
N ILE A 79 3.31 -4.13 4.02
CA ILE A 79 4.69 -3.62 4.06
C ILE A 79 5.05 -3.35 5.52
N HIS A 80 6.02 -4.10 6.03
CA HIS A 80 6.57 -3.92 7.37
C HIS A 80 7.69 -2.91 7.31
N LEU A 81 7.59 -1.88 8.15
CA LEU A 81 8.55 -0.79 8.22
C LEU A 81 9.48 -0.94 9.43
N ARG A 82 10.68 -0.38 9.31
CA ARG A 82 11.75 -0.46 10.31
C ARG A 82 11.36 0.12 11.68
N ASP A 83 10.44 1.07 11.70
CA ASP A 83 9.90 1.67 12.92
C ASP A 83 8.85 0.79 13.63
N GLY A 84 8.58 -0.40 13.09
CA GLY A 84 7.59 -1.35 13.60
C GLY A 84 6.16 -1.08 13.09
N SER A 85 5.95 0.01 12.34
CA SER A 85 4.66 0.26 11.69
C SER A 85 4.44 -0.66 10.49
N LYS A 86 3.18 -0.84 10.10
CA LYS A 86 2.77 -1.71 8.99
C LYS A 86 1.84 -0.92 8.06
N LEU A 87 2.20 -0.81 6.78
CA LEU A 87 1.29 -0.31 5.75
C LEU A 87 0.45 -1.48 5.23
N ARG A 88 -0.86 -1.43 5.48
CA ARG A 88 -1.83 -2.44 5.02
C ARG A 88 -2.48 -1.96 3.73
N LEU A 89 -2.31 -2.75 2.69
CA LEU A 89 -2.82 -2.51 1.35
C LEU A 89 -3.68 -3.70 0.88
N CYS A 90 -4.65 -3.43 0.01
CA CYS A 90 -5.34 -4.45 -0.77
C CYS A 90 -5.44 -3.96 -2.22
N ALA A 91 -5.02 -4.81 -3.16
CA ALA A 91 -5.21 -4.59 -4.58
C ALA A 91 -6.63 -4.99 -5.02
N ASP A 92 -7.06 -4.58 -6.20
CA ASP A 92 -8.37 -4.98 -6.74
C ASP A 92 -8.35 -6.46 -7.22
N SER A 93 -7.17 -7.03 -7.48
CA SER A 93 -6.98 -8.45 -7.85
C SER A 93 -5.71 -9.05 -7.22
N ALA A 94 -5.61 -10.39 -7.22
CA ALA A 94 -4.41 -11.09 -6.74
C ALA A 94 -3.19 -10.84 -7.66
N ASP A 95 -3.42 -10.74 -8.97
CA ASP A 95 -2.38 -10.43 -9.95
C ASP A 95 -1.82 -9.01 -9.77
N ASP A 96 -2.67 -8.05 -9.39
CA ASP A 96 -2.22 -6.68 -9.09
C ASP A 96 -1.41 -6.58 -7.80
N ALA A 97 -1.61 -7.52 -6.87
CA ALA A 97 -0.86 -7.60 -5.61
C ALA A 97 0.55 -8.19 -5.80
N LEU A 98 0.81 -8.89 -6.91
CA LEU A 98 2.11 -9.45 -7.30
C LEU A 98 3.00 -8.43 -8.04
#